data_AF-A0A0C9YU57-F1
#
_entry.id   AF-A0A0C9YU57-F1
#
_cell.length_a   1.000
_cell.length_b   1.000
_cell.length_c   1.000
_cell.angle_alpha   90.00
_cell.angle_beta   90.00
_cell.angle_gamma   90.00
#
_symmetry.space_group_name_H-M   'P 1'
#
loop_
_entity.id
_entity.type
_entity.pdbx_description
1 polymer ?
#
loop_
_entity_poly.entity_id
_entity_poly.type
_entity_poly.pdbx_seq_one_letter_code
_entity_poly.pdbx_strand_id
1 'polypeptide(L)'
;MSVSRAKAYRTHIASYVGKLKALYPTCNVRPNHHAAFHIYDYLHLFGPVHSWWTFLFEHLIGILQRIPTNHKSGEEYNKCIGSR
;
A
#
# COMPACT_ATOMS: atom_id res chain seq x y z
N MET A 1 2.01 18.25 8.48
CA MET A 1 3.15 17.45 9.00
C MET A 1 4.21 18.44 9.47
N SER A 2 4.80 18.31 10.66
CA SER A 2 5.86 19.24 11.09
C SER A 2 7.21 18.85 10.48
N VAL A 3 8.06 19.83 10.19
CA VAL A 3 9.43 19.61 9.65
C VAL A 3 10.24 18.70 10.59
N SER A 4 10.07 18.87 11.90
CA SER A 4 10.71 18.02 12.92
C SER A 4 10.34 16.55 12.79
N ARG A 5 9.06 16.25 12.53
CA ARG A 5 8.57 14.87 12.36
C ARG A 5 9.05 14.24 11.06
N ALA A 6 9.06 15.00 9.97
CA ALA A 6 9.60 14.52 8.70
C ALA A 6 11.10 14.21 8.83
N LYS A 7 11.88 15.10 9.47
CA LYS A 7 13.31 14.86 9.71
C LYS A 7 13.55 13.62 10.59
N ALA A 8 12.78 13.47 11.68
CA ALA A 8 12.84 12.29 12.53
C ALA A 8 12.52 11.00 11.76
N TYR A 9 11.50 11.01 10.90
CA TYR A 9 11.18 9.88 10.03
C TYR A 9 12.38 9.47 9.16
N ARG A 10 13.03 10.43 8.50
CA ARG A 10 14.21 10.17 7.66
C ARG A 10 15.36 9.56 8.46
N THR A 11 15.59 10.03 9.68
CA THR A 11 16.62 9.46 10.56
C THR A 11 16.28 8.01 10.95
N HIS A 12 15.03 7.73 11.27
CA HIS A 12 14.60 6.38 11.67
C HIS A 12 14.64 5.38 10.51
N ILE A 13 14.20 5.76 9.30
CA ILE A 13 14.25 4.85 8.15
C ILE A 13 15.70 4.51 7.76
N ALA A 14 16.61 5.49 7.84
CA ALA A 14 18.04 5.26 7.61
C ALA A 14 18.64 4.30 8.64
N SER A 15 18.32 4.49 9.93
CA SER A 15 18.78 3.59 11.00
C SER A 15 18.22 2.18 10.83
N TYR A 16 16.94 2.04 10.47
CA TYR A 16 16.29 0.76 10.24
C TYR A 16 16.96 -0.01 9.09
N VAL A 17 17.09 0.62 7.92
CA VAL A 17 17.69 -0.04 6.75
C VAL A 17 19.17 -0.37 6.98
N GLY A 18 19.92 0.53 7.65
CA GLY A 18 21.31 0.27 8.02
C GLY A 18 21.46 -0.93 8.96
N LYS A 19 20.64 -1.00 10.02
CA LYS A 19 20.63 -2.14 10.95
C LYS A 19 20.18 -3.43 10.28
N LEU A 20 19.20 -3.36 9.39
CA LEU A 20 18.73 -4.52 8.63
C LEU A 20 19.87 -5.11 7.79
N LYS A 21 20.65 -4.26 7.12
CA LYS A 21 21.80 -4.70 6.32
C LYS A 21 22.94 -5.24 7.18
N ALA A 22 23.15 -4.69 8.38
CA ALA A 22 24.14 -5.18 9.32
C ALA A 22 23.78 -6.56 9.88
N LEU A 23 22.51 -6.79 10.23
CA LEU A 23 22.02 -8.06 10.76
C LEU A 23 21.88 -9.14 9.69
N TYR A 24 21.52 -8.74 8.46
CA TYR A 24 21.31 -9.65 7.33
C TYR A 24 22.09 -9.17 6.09
N PRO A 25 23.42 -9.41 6.04
CA PRO A 25 24.27 -8.92 4.95
C PRO A 25 23.87 -9.47 3.58
N THR A 26 23.37 -10.71 3.56
CA THR A 26 22.91 -11.42 2.35
C THR A 26 21.54 -10.97 1.88
N CYS A 27 20.78 -10.22 2.69
CA CYS A 27 19.47 -9.73 2.30
C CYS A 27 19.62 -8.59 1.29
N ASN A 28 18.94 -8.73 0.15
CA ASN A 28 18.92 -7.69 -0.87
C ASN A 28 17.96 -6.57 -0.49
N VAL A 29 18.36 -5.34 -0.79
CA VAL A 29 17.51 -4.17 -0.57
C VAL A 29 16.31 -4.25 -1.51
N ARG A 30 15.13 -4.49 -0.94
CA ARG A 30 13.88 -4.52 -1.71
C ARG A 30 13.50 -3.10 -2.17
N PRO A 31 12.84 -2.94 -3.33
CA PRO A 31 12.33 -1.63 -3.79
C PRO A 31 11.50 -0.89 -2.75
N ASN A 32 10.77 -1.61 -1.88
CA ASN A 32 10.01 -1.00 -0.79
C ASN A 32 10.89 -0.19 0.18
N HIS A 33 12.12 -0.63 0.46
CA HIS A 33 13.04 0.13 1.31
C HIS A 33 13.45 1.45 0.64
N HIS A 34 13.69 1.42 -0.67
CA HIS A 34 13.97 2.63 -1.45
C HIS A 34 12.76 3.57 -1.48
N ALA A 35 11.56 3.04 -1.73
CA ALA A 35 10.31 3.80 -1.71
C ALA A 35 10.06 4.46 -0.34
N ALA A 36 10.42 3.78 0.76
CA ALA A 36 10.29 4.34 2.10
C ALA A 36 11.18 5.58 2.34
N PHE A 37 12.32 5.71 1.67
CA PHE A 37 13.12 6.94 1.75
C PHE A 37 12.41 8.13 1.10
N HIS A 38 11.74 7.91 -0.03
CA HIS A 38 10.99 8.96 -0.75
C HIS A 38 9.75 9.46 0.00
N ILE A 39 9.25 8.72 1.00
CA ILE A 39 8.14 9.17 1.85
C ILE A 39 8.49 10.50 2.53
N TYR A 40 9.77 10.74 2.88
CA TYR A 40 10.21 12.04 3.42
C TYR A 40 9.95 13.21 2.46
N ASP A 41 10.23 13.00 1.18
CA ASP A 41 10.06 14.01 0.13
C ASP A 41 8.56 14.24 -0.12
N TYR A 42 7.76 13.17 -0.13
CA TYR A 42 6.30 13.27 -0.25
C TYR A 42 5.64 13.97 0.94
N LEU A 43 6.15 13.77 2.15
CA LEU A 43 5.69 14.48 3.34
C LEU A 43 5.97 15.99 3.30
N HIS A 44 7.04 16.41 2.61
CA HIS A 44 7.37 17.82 2.40
C HIS A 44 6.54 18.44 1.27
N LEU A 45 6.36 17.72 0.16
CA LEU A 45 5.72 18.24 -1.05
C LEU A 45 4.19 18.22 -0.95
N PHE A 46 3.60 17.16 -0.40
CA PHE A 46 2.15 16.92 -0.42
C PHE A 46 1.49 17.03 0.96
N GLY A 47 2.27 17.20 2.03
CA GLY A 47 1.76 17.28 3.39
C GLY A 47 1.33 15.92 3.97
N PRO A 48 0.37 15.88 4.91
CA PRO A 48 -0.04 14.65 5.58
C PRO A 48 -0.54 13.55 4.61
N VAL A 49 -0.24 12.30 4.94
CA VAL A 49 -0.42 11.08 4.11
C VAL A 49 -1.87 10.66 3.82
N HIS A 50 -2.84 11.57 3.92
CA HIS A 50 -4.26 11.19 3.77
C HIS A 50 -4.70 11.14 2.30
N SER A 51 -4.05 11.87 1.38
CA SER A 51 -4.42 11.89 -0.04
C SER A 51 -3.93 10.67 -0.85
N TRP A 52 -3.25 9.71 -0.21
CA TRP A 52 -2.50 8.62 -0.86
C TRP A 52 -3.11 7.24 -0.54
N TRP A 53 -4.23 7.24 0.19
CA TRP A 53 -4.81 6.03 0.73
C TRP A 53 -5.43 5.21 -0.41
N THR A 54 -4.76 4.12 -0.79
CA THR A 54 -5.26 3.18 -1.81
C THR A 54 -6.59 2.56 -1.40
N PHE A 55 -6.94 2.61 -0.12
CA PHE A 55 -8.18 2.08 0.43
C PHE A 55 -9.44 2.57 -0.31
N LEU A 56 -9.52 3.86 -0.66
CA LEU A 56 -10.68 4.37 -1.40
C LEU A 56 -10.78 3.76 -2.80
N PHE A 57 -9.63 3.56 -3.46
CA PHE A 57 -9.55 2.96 -4.79
C PHE A 57 -9.80 1.45 -4.74
N GLU A 58 -9.28 0.74 -3.74
CA GLU A 58 -9.54 -0.68 -3.51
C GLU A 58 -11.02 -0.93 -3.23
N HIS A 59 -11.65 -0.07 -2.41
CA HIS A 59 -13.09 -0.10 -2.19
C HIS A 59 -13.87 0.16 -3.48
N LEU A 60 -13.46 1.16 -4.29
CA LEU A 60 -14.09 1.46 -5.57
C LEU A 60 -13.95 0.31 -6.58
N ILE A 61 -12.79 -0.36 -6.64
CA ILE A 61 -12.57 -1.55 -7.48
C ILE A 61 -13.51 -2.67 -7.04
N GLY A 62 -13.67 -2.90 -5.74
CA GLY A 62 -14.62 -3.89 -5.21
C GLY A 62 -16.08 -3.57 -5.55
N ILE A 63 -16.46 -2.29 -5.57
CA ILE A 63 -17.79 -1.86 -6.05
C ILE A 63 -17.93 -2.12 -7.55
N LEU A 64 -16.94 -1.73 -8.35
CA LEU A 64 -16.96 -1.88 -9.81
C LEU A 64 -17.03 -3.34 -10.24
N GLN A 65 -16.33 -4.25 -9.54
CA GLN A 65 -16.41 -5.69 -9.78
C GLN A 65 -17.82 -6.29 -9.54
N ARG A 66 -18.66 -5.62 -8.73
CA ARG A 66 -20.04 -6.06 -8.43
C ARG A 66 -21.08 -5.49 -9.38
N ILE A 67 -20.71 -4.55 -10.25
CA ILE A 67 -21.61 -4.01 -11.25
C ILE A 67 -21.70 -5.02 -12.41
N PRO A 68 -22.88 -5.56 -12.73
CA PRO A 68 -23.04 -6.47 -13.86
C PRO A 68 -22.96 -5.66 -15.16
N THR A 69 -21.74 -5.47 -15.68
CA THR A 69 -21.46 -4.80 -16.96
C THR A 69 -21.51 -5.74 -18.16
N ASN A 70 -21.50 -7.05 -17.92
CA ASN A 70 -21.91 -8.01 -18.95
C ASN A 70 -23.44 -7.92 -19.05
N HIS A 71 -23.95 -7.55 -20.23
CA HIS A 71 -25.37 -7.62 -20.63
C HIS A 71 -25.94 -9.06 -20.61
N LYS A 72 -25.62 -9.84 -19.58
CA LYS A 72 -26.24 -11.12 -19.26
C LYS A 72 -27.19 -10.85 -18.10
N SER A 73 -28.48 -10.74 -18.42
CA SER A 73 -29.55 -10.93 -17.44
C SER A 73 -29.28 -12.23 -16.67
N GLY A 74 -29.28 -12.14 -15.34
CA GLY A 74 -28.74 -13.13 -14.42
C GLY A 74 -28.95 -14.59 -14.84
N GLU A 75 -27.86 -15.25 -15.21
CA GLU A 75 -27.79 -16.68 -15.02
C GLU A 75 -27.42 -16.88 -13.55
N GLU A 76 -28.41 -17.28 -12.75
CA GLU A 76 -28.18 -17.75 -11.39
C GLU A 76 -27.04 -18.77 -11.40
N TYR A 77 -25.99 -18.50 -10.63
CA TYR A 77 -24.98 -19.52 -10.28
C TYR A 77 -25.60 -20.53 -9.29
N ASN A 78 -26.65 -21.22 -9.69
CA ASN A 78 -27.08 -22.47 -9.09
C ASN A 78 -26.25 -23.59 -9.71
N LYS A 79 -25.00 -23.71 -9.27
CA LYS A 79 -24.21 -24.93 -9.48
C LYS A 79 -23.56 -25.38 -8.17
N CYS A 80 -24.35 -26.18 -7.45
CA CYS A 80 -23.91 -27.31 -6.65
C CYS A 80 -22.84 -27.03 -5.59
N ILE A 81 -23.23 -26.37 -4.49
CA ILE A 81 -22.72 -26.77 -3.17
C ILE A 81 -23.66 -27.86 -2.67
N GLY A 82 -23.29 -29.11 -3.00
CA GLY A 82 -23.85 -30.29 -2.36
C GLY A 82 -23.68 -30.18 -0.84
N SER A 83 -24.75 -30.52 -0.15
CA SER A 83 -24.85 -30.54 1.30
C SER A 83 -23.77 -31.38 1.96
N ARG A 84 -23.29 -30.88 3.10
CA ARG A 84 -22.78 -31.61 4.29
C ARG A 84 -21.57 -32.53 4.10
#